data_AF-A0A1G4AM28-F1
#
_entry.id   AF-A0A1G4AM28-F1
#
_cell.length_a   1.000
_cell.length_b   1.000
_cell.length_c   1.000
_cell.angle_alpha   90.00
_cell.angle_beta   90.00
_cell.angle_gamma   90.00
#
_symmetry.space_group_name_H-M   'P 1'
#
loop_
_entity.id
_entity.type
_entity.pdbx_description
1 polymer ?
#
loop_
_entity_poly.entity_id
_entity_poly.type
_entity_poly.pdbx_seq_one_letter_code
_entity_poly.pdbx_strand_id
1 'polypeptide(L)'
;MISSPSCAFPRDNNQPRCLSLDDYIDLRNAQDAHLNAEFTLVRESISRLETKTDRLEEKTDRLEAEMRQLHAYTRNNALRNPTLPIRPVVVYNPEQGIIEPKPTHFPRNANEFYSLRDPPSDRHRSMLAYLAVFYDVQLRTAEDSGGESSEDEVFLDRPDLIVEKLEGILGLNEDKFIKFRQRAREIAARPPSKPIK
;
A
#
# COMPACT_ATOMS: atom_id res chain seq x y z
N MET A 1 -52.34 4.74 89.46
CA MET A 1 -51.33 5.14 88.45
C MET A 1 -50.30 4.03 88.46
N ILE A 2 -50.06 3.27 87.41
CA ILE A 2 -49.37 3.67 86.18
C ILE A 2 -49.85 2.77 85.02
N SER A 3 -50.20 3.40 83.89
CA SER A 3 -50.55 2.75 82.63
C SER A 3 -49.40 1.90 82.08
N SER A 4 -49.69 0.66 81.68
CA SER A 4 -48.81 -0.09 80.78
C SER A 4 -49.14 0.30 79.33
N PRO A 5 -48.14 0.66 78.50
CA PRO A 5 -48.39 1.11 77.14
C PRO A 5 -48.72 -0.08 76.23
N SER A 6 -49.87 0.04 75.58
CA SER A 6 -50.28 -0.78 74.44
C SER A 6 -49.25 -0.60 73.31
N CYS A 7 -48.49 -1.65 73.00
CA CYS A 7 -47.72 -1.72 71.76
C CYS A 7 -48.67 -2.09 70.62
N ALA A 8 -49.43 -1.10 70.15
CA ALA A 8 -50.03 -1.16 68.83
C ALA A 8 -48.95 -0.84 67.80
N PHE A 9 -48.39 -1.86 67.15
CA PHE A 9 -47.60 -1.66 65.95
C PHE A 9 -48.56 -1.38 64.78
N PRO A 10 -48.41 -0.26 64.05
CA PRO A 10 -49.06 -0.10 62.77
C PRO A 10 -48.54 -1.19 61.82
N ARG A 11 -49.44 -1.93 61.19
CA ARG A 11 -49.10 -2.76 60.02
C ARG A 11 -48.70 -1.82 58.88
N ASP A 12 -47.41 -1.48 58.83
CA ASP A 12 -46.80 -1.06 57.57
C ASP A 12 -46.56 -2.31 56.74
N ASN A 13 -47.29 -2.44 55.63
CA ASN A 13 -47.25 -3.56 54.69
C ASN A 13 -45.95 -3.62 53.85
N ASN A 14 -44.84 -3.08 54.34
CA ASN A 14 -43.52 -3.12 53.69
C ASN A 14 -42.54 -3.94 54.53
N GLN A 15 -42.89 -5.18 54.87
CA GLN A 15 -41.88 -6.15 55.29
C GLN A 15 -40.93 -6.39 54.11
N PRO A 16 -39.60 -6.30 54.28
CA PRO A 16 -38.67 -6.83 53.29
C PRO A 16 -38.98 -8.33 53.16
N ARG A 17 -39.60 -8.72 52.04
CA ARG A 17 -39.83 -10.13 51.74
C ARG A 17 -38.46 -10.77 51.53
N CYS A 18 -37.96 -11.44 52.55
CA CYS A 18 -36.82 -12.33 52.41
C CYS A 18 -37.21 -13.40 51.39
N LEU A 19 -36.49 -13.48 50.28
CA LEU A 19 -36.66 -14.56 49.32
C LEU A 19 -36.35 -15.89 50.02
N SER A 20 -37.02 -16.96 49.60
CA SER A 20 -36.53 -18.30 49.94
C SER A 20 -35.14 -18.49 49.32
N LEU A 21 -34.35 -19.41 49.87
CA LEU A 21 -33.02 -19.71 49.33
C LEU A 21 -33.11 -20.11 47.84
N ASP A 22 -34.12 -20.91 47.49
CA ASP A 22 -34.34 -21.37 46.12
C ASP A 22 -34.72 -20.21 45.19
N ASP A 23 -35.65 -19.33 45.61
CA ASP A 23 -36.02 -18.14 44.82
C ASP A 23 -34.83 -17.19 44.60
N TYR A 24 -33.95 -17.06 45.60
CA TYR A 24 -32.72 -16.27 45.48
C TYR A 24 -31.75 -16.90 44.48
N ILE A 25 -31.56 -18.23 44.53
CA ILE A 25 -30.70 -18.97 43.59
C ILE A 25 -31.23 -18.82 42.16
N ASP A 26 -32.54 -18.97 41.94
CA ASP A 26 -33.16 -18.83 40.63
C ASP A 26 -33.01 -17.40 40.08
N LEU A 27 -33.21 -16.39 40.93
CA LEU A 27 -32.99 -15.00 40.55
C LEU A 27 -31.53 -14.75 40.14
N ARG A 28 -30.57 -15.30 40.89
CA ARG A 28 -29.14 -15.18 40.57
C ARG A 28 -28.81 -15.91 39.26
N ASN A 29 -29.30 -17.12 39.07
CA ASN A 29 -29.11 -17.88 37.82
C ASN A 29 -29.68 -17.13 36.61
N ALA A 30 -30.86 -16.52 36.75
CA ALA A 30 -31.46 -15.72 35.69
C ALA A 30 -30.63 -14.46 35.37
N GLN A 31 -30.13 -13.77 36.40
CA GLN A 31 -29.24 -12.62 36.23
C GLN A 31 -27.92 -13.02 35.54
N ASP A 32 -27.30 -14.11 35.99
CA ASP A 32 -26.05 -14.59 35.43
C ASP A 32 -26.25 -15.07 33.98
N ALA A 33 -27.36 -15.73 33.67
CA ALA A 33 -27.73 -16.10 32.30
C ALA A 33 -27.91 -14.86 31.39
N HIS A 34 -28.58 -13.82 31.89
CA HIS A 34 -28.73 -12.56 31.18
C HIS A 34 -27.38 -11.88 30.92
N LEU A 35 -26.52 -11.77 31.95
CA LEU A 35 -25.17 -11.21 31.81
C LEU A 35 -24.32 -12.01 30.80
N ASN A 36 -24.40 -13.34 30.83
CA ASN A 36 -23.68 -14.20 29.89
C ASN A 36 -24.15 -13.98 28.44
N ALA A 37 -25.45 -13.78 28.22
CA ALA A 37 -25.99 -13.45 26.90
C ALA A 37 -25.45 -12.10 26.41
N GLU A 38 -25.50 -11.06 27.25
CA GLU A 38 -24.95 -9.74 26.93
C GLU A 38 -23.43 -9.79 26.61
N PHE A 39 -22.65 -10.51 27.43
CA PHE A 39 -21.22 -10.69 27.16
C PHE A 39 -20.93 -11.43 25.86
N THR A 40 -21.79 -12.39 25.49
CA THR A 40 -21.66 -13.10 24.21
C THR A 40 -21.91 -12.15 23.04
N LEU A 41 -22.96 -11.33 23.11
CA LEU A 41 -23.25 -10.32 22.09
C LEU A 41 -22.12 -9.28 21.97
N VAL A 42 -21.54 -8.85 23.09
CA VAL A 42 -20.39 -7.93 23.09
C VAL A 42 -19.18 -8.57 22.41
N ARG A 43 -18.84 -9.83 22.74
CA ARG A 43 -17.74 -10.55 22.09
C ARG A 43 -17.94 -10.68 20.59
N GLU A 44 -19.14 -11.07 20.15
CA GLU A 44 -19.47 -11.15 18.72
C GLU A 44 -19.36 -9.79 18.02
N SER A 45 -19.74 -8.72 18.71
CA SER A 45 -19.59 -7.35 18.20
C SER A 45 -18.13 -6.95 18.06
N ILE A 46 -17.29 -7.26 19.05
CA ILE A 46 -15.86 -7.01 19.01
C ILE A 46 -15.21 -7.77 17.85
N SER A 47 -15.46 -9.07 17.70
CA SER A 47 -14.89 -9.86 16.60
C SER A 47 -15.31 -9.34 15.21
N ARG A 48 -16.54 -8.84 15.09
CA ARG A 48 -17.01 -8.18 13.86
C ARG A 48 -16.36 -6.82 13.62
N LEU A 49 -15.94 -6.11 14.66
CA LEU A 49 -15.20 -4.86 14.53
C LEU A 49 -13.74 -5.10 14.16
N GLU A 50 -13.10 -6.12 14.75
CA GLU A 50 -11.73 -6.54 14.41
C GLU A 50 -11.64 -6.86 12.90
N THR A 51 -12.49 -7.77 12.41
CA THR A 51 -12.52 -8.11 10.97
C THR A 51 -12.79 -6.92 10.03
N LYS A 52 -13.59 -5.94 10.47
CA LYS A 52 -13.80 -4.70 9.70
C LYS A 52 -12.57 -3.79 9.72
N THR A 53 -11.85 -3.78 10.83
CA THR A 53 -10.65 -2.96 11.03
C THR A 53 -9.52 -3.49 10.16
N ASP A 54 -9.28 -4.81 10.18
CA ASP A 54 -8.27 -5.46 9.32
C ASP A 54 -8.52 -5.15 7.84
N ARG A 55 -9.79 -5.24 7.40
CA ARG A 55 -10.18 -4.91 6.02
C ARG A 55 -9.98 -3.42 5.69
N LEU A 56 -10.14 -2.53 6.66
CA LEU A 56 -9.90 -1.10 6.46
C LEU A 56 -8.41 -0.80 6.39
N GLU A 57 -7.59 -1.47 7.19
CA GLU A 57 -6.13 -1.37 7.16
C GLU A 57 -5.60 -1.79 5.78
N GLU A 58 -5.99 -2.97 5.27
CA GLU A 58 -5.59 -3.45 3.94
C GLU A 58 -5.95 -2.45 2.81
N LYS A 59 -7.16 -1.89 2.87
CA LYS A 59 -7.60 -0.88 1.89
C LYS A 59 -6.81 0.42 2.00
N THR A 60 -6.44 0.80 3.22
CA THR A 60 -5.68 2.02 3.47
C THR A 60 -4.26 1.89 2.92
N ASP A 61 -3.60 0.77 3.16
CA ASP A 61 -2.25 0.51 2.65
C ASP A 61 -2.21 0.47 1.13
N ARG A 62 -3.20 -0.19 0.51
CA ARG A 62 -3.36 -0.18 -0.94
C ARG A 62 -3.54 1.23 -1.50
N LEU A 63 -4.40 2.04 -0.87
CA LEU A 63 -4.64 3.42 -1.31
C LEU A 63 -3.39 4.27 -1.15
N GLU A 64 -2.63 4.09 -0.07
CA GLU A 64 -1.35 4.77 0.12
C GLU A 64 -0.36 4.41 -0.99
N ALA A 65 -0.28 3.13 -1.36
CA ALA A 65 0.58 2.68 -2.46
C ALA A 65 0.18 3.34 -3.79
N GLU A 66 -1.11 3.33 -4.15
CA GLU A 66 -1.63 3.97 -5.36
C GLU A 66 -1.32 5.48 -5.38
N MET A 67 -1.45 6.16 -4.24
CA MET A 67 -1.09 7.57 -4.11
C MET A 67 0.42 7.81 -4.33
N ARG A 68 1.28 6.98 -3.74
CA ARG A 68 2.74 7.07 -3.91
C ARG A 68 3.13 6.82 -5.38
N GLN A 69 2.53 5.82 -6.01
CA GLN A 69 2.72 5.51 -7.43
C GLN A 69 2.32 6.71 -8.31
N LEU A 70 1.12 7.26 -8.11
CA LEU A 70 0.62 8.40 -8.87
C LEU A 70 1.52 9.64 -8.72
N HIS A 71 1.99 9.91 -7.49
CA HIS A 71 2.89 11.03 -7.22
C HIS A 71 4.26 10.87 -7.91
N ALA A 72 4.83 9.65 -7.89
CA ALA A 72 6.07 9.35 -8.59
C ALA A 72 5.88 9.48 -10.11
N TYR A 73 4.85 8.85 -10.67
CA TYR A 73 4.49 8.90 -12.09
C TYR A 73 4.31 10.35 -12.57
N THR A 74 3.50 11.14 -11.87
CA THR A 74 3.20 12.52 -12.25
C THR A 74 4.46 13.39 -12.25
N ARG A 75 5.32 13.23 -11.24
CA ARG A 75 6.59 13.94 -11.16
C ARG A 75 7.52 13.53 -12.32
N ASN A 76 7.69 12.24 -12.54
CA ASN A 76 8.55 11.72 -13.60
C ASN A 76 8.09 12.20 -14.97
N ASN A 77 6.77 12.21 -15.20
CA ASN A 77 6.18 12.71 -16.44
C ASN A 77 6.40 14.22 -16.62
N ALA A 78 6.56 14.99 -15.54
CA ALA A 78 6.92 16.39 -15.62
C ALA A 78 8.41 16.63 -15.92
N LEU A 79 9.27 15.60 -15.87
CA LEU A 79 10.70 15.75 -16.16
C LEU A 79 10.93 16.13 -17.63
N ARG A 80 11.82 17.11 -17.82
CA ARG A 80 12.32 17.53 -19.14
C ARG A 80 13.83 17.41 -19.25
N ASN A 81 14.54 17.65 -18.15
CA ASN A 81 15.98 17.51 -18.10
C ASN A 81 16.34 16.04 -17.80
N PRO A 82 17.07 15.35 -18.69
CA PRO A 82 17.38 13.93 -18.53
C PRO A 82 18.42 13.63 -17.44
N THR A 83 19.06 14.65 -16.86
CA THR A 83 20.03 14.46 -15.75
C THR A 83 19.36 14.50 -14.38
N LEU A 84 18.10 14.94 -14.31
CA LEU A 84 17.36 14.99 -13.04
C LEU A 84 16.99 13.60 -12.56
N PRO A 85 16.87 13.40 -11.23
CA PRO A 85 16.62 12.10 -10.68
C PRO A 85 15.20 11.61 -10.98
N ILE A 86 15.11 10.33 -11.38
CA ILE A 86 13.84 9.62 -11.53
C ILE A 86 13.39 9.17 -10.15
N ARG A 87 12.11 9.35 -9.81
CA ARG A 87 11.54 8.75 -8.61
C ARG A 87 11.06 7.33 -8.89
N PRO A 88 11.38 6.36 -8.02
CA PRO A 88 10.85 5.02 -8.17
C PRO A 88 9.34 5.00 -7.96
N VAL A 89 8.68 4.12 -8.70
CA VAL A 89 7.27 3.76 -8.50
C VAL A 89 7.25 2.55 -7.58
N VAL A 90 6.50 2.62 -6.48
CA VAL A 90 6.41 1.53 -5.49
C VAL A 90 5.51 0.41 -5.99
N VAL A 91 5.66 -0.79 -5.44
CA VAL A 91 4.78 -1.94 -5.72
C VAL A 91 4.06 -2.34 -4.43
N TYR A 92 2.76 -2.57 -4.50
CA TYR A 92 1.97 -3.06 -3.38
C TYR A 92 1.85 -4.57 -3.44
N ASN A 93 2.18 -5.23 -2.33
CA ASN A 93 1.97 -6.67 -2.13
C ASN A 93 1.13 -6.85 -0.86
N PRO A 94 -0.01 -7.55 -0.89
CA PRO A 94 -0.83 -7.80 0.31
C PRO A 94 -0.06 -8.42 1.48
N GLU A 95 0.95 -9.24 1.22
CA GLU A 95 1.70 -9.95 2.26
C GLU A 95 2.89 -9.16 2.83
N GLN A 96 3.42 -8.20 2.06
CA GLN A 96 4.65 -7.47 2.38
C GLN A 96 4.44 -5.95 2.50
N GLY A 97 3.23 -5.47 2.18
CA GLY A 97 2.88 -4.06 2.13
C GLY A 97 3.49 -3.34 0.93
N ILE A 98 3.90 -2.08 1.15
CA ILE A 98 4.48 -1.21 0.13
C ILE A 98 5.96 -1.49 -0.01
N ILE A 99 6.38 -1.97 -1.19
CA ILE A 99 7.75 -2.33 -1.50
C ILE A 99 8.38 -1.26 -2.40
N GLU A 100 9.57 -0.80 -2.00
CA GLU A 100 10.40 0.11 -2.80
C GLU A 100 11.50 -0.65 -3.55
N PRO A 101 11.84 -0.24 -4.78
CA PRO A 101 12.94 -0.86 -5.51
C PRO A 101 14.29 -0.53 -4.86
N LYS A 102 15.24 -1.47 -4.97
CA LYS A 102 16.60 -1.31 -4.45
C LYS A 102 17.29 -0.12 -5.12
N PRO A 103 17.76 0.89 -4.36
CA PRO A 103 18.38 2.09 -4.94
C PRO A 103 19.62 1.81 -5.81
N THR A 104 20.33 0.71 -5.53
CA THR A 104 21.51 0.29 -6.29
C THR A 104 21.20 -0.27 -7.67
N HIS A 105 19.97 -0.77 -7.86
CA HIS A 105 19.46 -1.37 -9.09
C HIS A 105 18.36 -0.51 -9.74
N PHE A 106 18.24 0.75 -9.33
CA PHE A 106 17.32 1.71 -9.92
C PHE A 106 18.11 2.79 -10.68
N PRO A 107 17.68 3.16 -11.90
CA PRO A 107 18.36 4.17 -12.71
C PRO A 107 18.29 5.53 -12.03
N ARG A 108 19.42 6.22 -11.94
CA ARG A 108 19.51 7.52 -11.28
C ARG A 108 18.78 8.59 -12.05
N ASN A 109 18.82 8.55 -13.38
CA ASN A 109 18.26 9.58 -14.25
C ASN A 109 17.86 8.99 -15.62
N ALA A 110 17.22 9.80 -16.46
CA ALA A 110 16.72 9.34 -17.76
C ALA A 110 17.85 8.87 -18.70
N ASN A 111 19.03 9.46 -18.63
CA ASN A 111 20.15 9.00 -19.46
C ASN A 111 20.56 7.56 -19.08
N GLU A 112 20.68 7.24 -17.79
CA GLU A 112 21.00 5.88 -17.33
C GLU A 112 19.87 4.91 -17.70
N PHE A 113 18.60 5.34 -17.56
CA PHE A 113 17.43 4.54 -17.92
C PHE A 113 17.39 4.18 -19.42
N TYR A 114 17.50 5.16 -20.33
CA TYR A 114 17.44 4.87 -21.77
C TYR A 114 18.70 4.15 -22.28
N SER A 115 19.81 4.20 -21.55
CA SER A 115 20.99 3.36 -21.85
C SER A 115 20.73 1.87 -21.60
N LEU A 116 19.65 1.49 -20.93
CA LEU A 116 19.29 0.09 -20.72
C LEU A 116 18.75 -0.58 -22.00
N ARG A 117 18.40 0.18 -23.04
CA ARG A 117 18.00 -0.37 -24.35
C ARG A 117 19.15 -1.13 -25.02
N ASP A 118 20.36 -0.60 -24.89
CA ASP A 118 21.60 -1.26 -25.30
C ASP A 118 22.56 -1.28 -24.11
N PRO A 119 22.39 -2.24 -23.17
CA PRO A 119 23.03 -2.20 -21.87
C PRO A 119 24.56 -2.29 -22.01
N PRO A 120 25.32 -1.22 -21.72
CA PRO A 120 26.73 -1.14 -22.06
C PRO A 120 27.65 -1.92 -21.10
N SER A 121 27.12 -2.39 -19.96
CA SER A 121 27.88 -3.20 -19.00
C SER A 121 27.00 -4.19 -18.27
N ASP A 122 27.60 -5.20 -17.64
CA ASP A 122 26.87 -6.23 -16.89
C ASP A 122 26.07 -5.65 -15.71
N ARG A 123 26.50 -4.50 -15.16
CA ARG A 123 25.71 -3.74 -14.19
C ARG A 123 24.38 -3.29 -14.79
N HIS A 124 24.36 -2.81 -16.03
CA HIS A 124 23.13 -2.36 -16.70
C HIS A 124 22.24 -3.55 -17.06
N ARG A 125 22.81 -4.68 -17.47
CA ARG A 125 22.05 -5.93 -17.70
C ARG A 125 21.36 -6.41 -16.42
N SER A 126 22.11 -6.45 -15.32
CA SER A 126 21.57 -6.82 -14.00
C SER A 126 20.51 -5.83 -13.50
N MET A 127 20.71 -4.54 -13.78
CA MET A 127 19.73 -3.49 -13.46
C MET A 127 18.43 -3.71 -14.23
N LEU A 128 18.51 -3.96 -15.55
CA LEU A 128 17.34 -4.20 -16.38
C LEU A 128 16.59 -5.48 -15.95
N ALA A 129 17.33 -6.57 -15.70
CA ALA A 129 16.76 -7.81 -15.19
C ALA A 129 16.02 -7.59 -13.85
N TYR A 130 16.65 -6.87 -12.92
CA TYR A 130 16.03 -6.52 -11.64
C TYR A 130 14.73 -5.74 -11.82
N LEU A 131 14.72 -4.71 -12.67
CA LEU A 131 13.53 -3.88 -12.91
C LEU A 131 12.42 -4.66 -13.59
N ALA A 132 12.75 -5.55 -14.53
CA ALA A 132 11.78 -6.40 -15.21
C ALA A 132 11.05 -7.31 -14.21
N VAL A 133 11.79 -7.94 -13.30
CA VAL A 133 11.22 -8.79 -12.24
C VAL A 133 10.43 -7.94 -11.23
N PHE A 134 10.99 -6.82 -10.79
CA PHE A 134 10.36 -5.97 -9.78
C PHE A 134 9.01 -5.40 -10.21
N TYR A 135 8.90 -5.00 -11.49
CA TYR A 135 7.67 -4.44 -12.06
C TYR A 135 6.81 -5.46 -12.81
N ASP A 136 7.13 -6.76 -12.71
CA ASP A 136 6.44 -7.87 -13.40
C ASP A 136 6.20 -7.58 -14.90
N VAL A 137 7.27 -7.20 -15.60
CA VAL A 137 7.23 -6.84 -17.02
C VAL A 137 7.22 -8.12 -17.87
N GLN A 138 6.04 -8.74 -18.01
CA GLN A 138 5.87 -9.91 -18.85
C GLN A 138 5.87 -9.52 -20.34
N LEU A 139 6.87 -9.98 -21.11
CA LEU A 139 6.83 -9.90 -22.57
C LEU A 139 5.93 -11.04 -23.07
N ARG A 140 4.69 -10.73 -23.46
CA ARG A 140 3.83 -11.74 -24.11
C ARG A 140 4.47 -12.12 -25.44
N THR A 141 5.18 -13.23 -25.49
CA THR A 141 5.46 -13.93 -26.74
C THR A 141 4.17 -14.61 -27.16
N ALA A 142 3.49 -14.06 -28.16
CA ALA A 142 2.52 -14.83 -28.90
C ALA A 142 3.29 -15.98 -29.57
N GLU A 143 2.79 -17.20 -29.38
CA GLU A 143 3.27 -18.49 -29.90
C GLU A 143 4.09 -19.35 -28.92
N ASP A 144 3.41 -20.39 -28.41
CA ASP A 144 3.81 -21.79 -28.27
C ASP A 144 5.20 -22.16 -27.73
N SER A 145 5.21 -22.96 -26.66
CA SER A 145 5.66 -24.37 -26.69
C SER A 145 6.18 -24.79 -25.32
N GLY A 146 5.64 -25.90 -24.80
CA GLY A 146 6.12 -26.54 -23.59
C GLY A 146 7.60 -26.91 -23.71
N GLY A 147 8.39 -26.44 -22.76
CA GLY A 147 9.78 -26.80 -22.61
C GLY A 147 10.34 -26.15 -21.36
N GLU A 148 10.52 -26.96 -20.32
CA GLU A 148 11.31 -26.60 -19.14
C GLU A 148 12.68 -26.09 -19.60
N SER A 149 12.89 -24.78 -19.60
CA SER A 149 14.17 -24.17 -19.92
C SER A 149 14.30 -22.89 -19.11
N SER A 150 15.12 -22.97 -18.06
CA SER A 150 15.59 -21.90 -17.16
C SER A 150 15.07 -20.50 -17.48
N GLU A 151 14.00 -20.13 -16.78
CA GLU A 151 13.16 -18.95 -17.03
C GLU A 151 13.91 -17.61 -16.88
N ASP A 152 15.16 -17.59 -16.41
CA ASP A 152 15.94 -16.37 -16.19
C ASP A 152 16.66 -15.83 -17.45
N GLU A 153 16.93 -16.65 -18.48
CA GLU A 153 17.72 -16.19 -19.65
C GLU A 153 16.87 -15.62 -20.80
N VAL A 154 15.60 -16.03 -20.93
CA VAL A 154 14.75 -15.67 -22.08
C VAL A 154 14.22 -14.22 -21.99
N PHE A 155 14.17 -13.62 -20.80
CA PHE A 155 13.65 -12.26 -20.62
C PHE A 155 14.56 -11.16 -21.20
N LEU A 156 15.86 -11.42 -21.39
CA LEU A 156 16.83 -10.40 -21.81
C LEU A 156 17.02 -10.28 -23.33
N ASP A 157 16.35 -11.12 -24.13
CA ASP A 157 16.53 -11.14 -25.59
C ASP A 157 16.01 -9.87 -26.29
N ARG A 158 15.16 -9.08 -25.63
CA ARG A 158 14.59 -7.83 -26.16
C ARG A 158 14.60 -6.70 -25.14
N PRO A 159 15.77 -6.12 -24.82
CA PRO A 159 15.89 -5.03 -23.85
C PRO A 159 15.06 -3.81 -24.24
N ASP A 160 14.92 -3.53 -25.54
CA ASP A 160 14.12 -2.42 -26.06
C ASP A 160 12.65 -2.47 -25.61
N LEU A 161 12.01 -3.64 -25.70
CA LEU A 161 10.60 -3.81 -25.32
C LEU A 161 10.38 -3.70 -23.81
N ILE A 162 11.35 -4.17 -23.02
CA ILE A 162 11.31 -4.05 -21.57
C ILE A 162 11.39 -2.58 -21.18
N VAL A 163 12.33 -1.84 -21.78
CA VAL A 163 12.48 -0.41 -21.52
C VAL A 163 11.24 0.38 -21.96
N GLU A 164 10.62 0.04 -23.08
CA GLU A 164 9.35 0.65 -23.51
C GLU A 164 8.24 0.46 -22.49
N LYS A 165 8.07 -0.76 -21.96
CA LYS A 165 7.09 -1.03 -20.90
C LYS A 165 7.41 -0.29 -19.60
N LEU A 166 8.68 -0.29 -19.19
CA LEU A 166 9.15 0.42 -18.02
C LEU A 166 9.01 1.94 -18.16
N GLU A 167 9.16 2.49 -19.37
CA GLU A 167 8.93 3.91 -19.65
C GLU A 167 7.48 4.30 -19.30
N GLY A 168 6.53 3.47 -19.72
CA GLY A 168 5.12 3.62 -19.37
C GLY A 168 4.86 3.52 -17.86
N ILE A 169 5.44 2.54 -17.17
CA ILE A 169 5.26 2.36 -15.72
C ILE A 169 5.84 3.53 -14.93
N LEU A 170 7.06 3.97 -15.29
CA LEU A 170 7.76 5.05 -14.60
C LEU A 170 7.24 6.43 -14.98
N GLY A 171 6.35 6.54 -15.97
CA GLY A 171 5.81 7.81 -16.47
C GLY A 171 6.88 8.66 -17.15
N LEU A 172 7.87 8.04 -17.79
CA LEU A 172 8.90 8.75 -18.54
C LEU A 172 8.39 9.02 -19.97
N ASN A 173 9.03 9.99 -20.64
CA ASN A 173 8.70 10.31 -22.02
C ASN A 173 9.97 10.72 -22.76
N GLU A 174 10.45 9.86 -23.65
CA GLU A 174 11.71 10.04 -24.34
C GLU A 174 11.75 11.33 -25.16
N ASP A 175 10.65 11.68 -25.84
CA ASP A 175 10.56 12.88 -26.68
C ASP A 175 10.86 14.17 -25.92
N LYS A 176 10.45 14.27 -24.65
CA LYS A 176 10.74 15.44 -23.81
C LYS A 176 12.24 15.62 -23.63
N PHE A 177 12.96 14.52 -23.42
CA PHE A 177 14.41 14.52 -23.23
C PHE A 177 15.15 14.77 -24.55
N ILE A 178 14.68 14.23 -25.67
CA ILE A 178 15.21 14.52 -27.01
C ILE A 178 15.08 16.02 -27.31
N LYS A 179 13.89 16.60 -27.14
CA LYS A 179 13.63 18.04 -27.34
C LYS A 179 14.49 18.92 -26.44
N PHE A 180 14.72 18.50 -25.19
CA PHE A 180 15.62 19.21 -24.28
C PHE A 180 17.06 19.23 -24.80
N ARG A 181 17.60 18.07 -25.21
CA ARG A 181 18.96 17.98 -25.77
C ARG A 181 19.12 18.83 -27.02
N GLN A 182 18.12 18.81 -27.91
CA GLN A 182 18.11 19.63 -29.11
C GLN A 182 18.17 21.13 -28.77
N ARG A 183 17.28 21.60 -27.88
CA ARG A 183 17.27 23.01 -27.44
C ARG A 183 18.59 23.43 -26.78
N ALA A 184 19.17 22.55 -25.95
CA ALA A 184 20.46 22.83 -25.31
C ALA A 184 21.58 23.01 -26.34
N ARG A 185 21.61 22.18 -27.39
CA ARG A 185 22.56 22.31 -28.51
C ARG A 185 22.35 23.60 -29.30
N GLU A 186 21.10 23.97 -29.59
CA GLU A 186 20.77 25.22 -30.29
C GLU A 186 21.24 26.45 -29.50
N ILE A 187 21.06 26.46 -28.19
CA ILE A 187 21.52 27.56 -27.31
C ILE A 187 23.06 27.59 -27.27
N ALA A 188 23.71 26.43 -27.13
CA ALA A 188 25.17 26.35 -27.11
C ALA A 188 25.82 26.78 -28.44
N ALA A 189 25.13 26.54 -29.57
CA ALA A 189 25.57 26.98 -30.89
C ALA A 189 25.31 28.48 -31.15
N ARG A 190 24.50 29.15 -30.33
CA ARG A 190 24.20 30.58 -30.51
C ARG A 190 25.40 31.43 -30.04
N PRO A 191 25.93 32.32 -30.88
CA PRO A 191 27.00 33.21 -30.45
C PRO A 191 26.51 34.14 -29.33
N PRO A 192 27.36 34.47 -28.34
CA PRO A 192 26.99 35.32 -27.23
C PRO A 192 26.49 36.67 -27.75
N SER A 193 25.31 37.09 -27.28
CA SER A 193 24.74 38.39 -27.65
C SER A 193 25.65 39.51 -27.17
N LYS A 194 25.91 40.51 -28.03
CA LYS A 194 26.71 41.68 -27.67
C LYS A 194 26.10 42.36 -26.44
N PRO A 195 26.92 42.80 -25.46
CA PRO A 195 26.41 43.49 -24.28
C PRO A 195 25.69 44.78 -24.71
N ILE A 196 24.50 44.98 -24.14
CA ILE A 196 23.72 46.20 -24.29
C ILE A 196 24.50 47.29 -23.53
N LYS A 197 24.87 48.37 -24.22
CA LYS A 197 25.52 49.54 -23.64
C LYS A 197 24.48 50.52 -23.11
#